data_AF-A0A075HBH8-F1
#
_entry.id   AF-A0A075HBH8-F1
#
_cell.length_a   1.000
_cell.length_b   1.000
_cell.length_c   1.000
_cell.angle_alpha   90.00
_cell.angle_beta   90.00
_cell.angle_gamma   90.00
#
_symmetry.space_group_name_H-M   'P 1'
#
loop_
_entity.id
_entity.type
_entity.pdbx_description
1 polymer ?
#
loop_
_entity_poly.entity_id
_entity_poly.type
_entity_poly.pdbx_seq_one_letter_code
_entity_poly.pdbx_strand_id
1 'polypeptide(L)' 'MQQKNEVSAGKDPMGLAAAALYLACVKNDEDKTQRDIAEAANVTEVTIRNRYKGLKDSVT' A
#
# COMPACT_ATOMS: atom_id res chain seq x y z
N MET A 1 14.95 13.08 -21.49
CA MET A 1 14.37 13.60 -20.24
C MET A 1 13.53 12.49 -19.65
N GLN A 2 13.72 12.17 -18.36
CA GLN A 2 13.25 10.94 -17.72
C GLN A 2 11.70 10.89 -17.65
N GLN A 3 11.08 9.85 -18.21
CA GLN A 3 9.68 9.50 -17.91
C GLN A 3 9.66 8.82 -16.54
N LYS A 4 9.51 9.62 -15.49
CA LYS A 4 9.40 9.19 -14.10
C LYS A 4 7.96 8.73 -13.89
N ASN A 5 7.76 7.43 -13.68
CA ASN A 5 6.47 6.80 -13.39
C ASN A 5 5.62 7.64 -12.42
N GLU A 6 4.58 8.29 -12.93
CA GLU A 6 3.64 9.13 -12.19
C GLU A 6 2.64 8.28 -11.38
N VAL A 7 3.12 7.29 -10.62
CA VAL A 7 2.27 6.62 -9.62
C VAL A 7 2.01 7.55 -8.41
N SER A 8 2.76 8.65 -8.32
CA SER A 8 2.86 9.53 -7.14
C SER A 8 2.25 10.93 -7.29
N ALA A 9 1.66 11.28 -8.44
CA ALA A 9 1.04 12.59 -8.61
C ALA A 9 -0.26 12.70 -7.77
N GLY A 10 -0.16 13.26 -6.56
CA GLY A 10 -1.29 13.63 -5.70
C GLY A 10 -1.84 12.56 -4.76
N LYS A 11 -1.18 11.41 -4.63
CA LYS A 11 -1.67 10.27 -3.82
C LYS A 11 -0.81 10.06 -2.59
N ASP A 12 -1.43 10.24 -1.42
CA ASP A 12 -0.88 10.10 -0.07
C ASP A 12 0.24 9.03 0.03
N PRO A 13 1.50 9.43 0.26
CA PRO A 13 2.65 8.51 0.34
C PRO A 13 2.52 7.54 1.52
N MET A 14 1.79 7.90 2.57
CA MET A 14 1.57 7.05 3.73
C MET A 14 0.70 5.84 3.37
N GLY A 15 -0.36 6.08 2.60
CA GLY A 15 -1.22 5.01 2.08
C GLY A 15 -0.49 4.04 1.16
N LEU A 16 0.51 4.51 0.40
CA LEU A 16 1.32 3.66 -0.45
C LEU A 16 2.29 2.80 0.36
N ALA A 17 2.96 3.40 1.35
CA ALA A 17 3.86 2.68 2.26
C ALA A 17 3.10 1.61 3.07
N ALA A 18 1.93 1.95 3.60
CA ALA A 18 1.06 1.02 4.33
C ALA A 18 0.61 -0.17 3.46
N ALA A 19 0.26 0.07 2.18
CA ALA A 19 -0.11 -0.99 1.26
C ALA A 19 1.06 -1.88 0.84
N ALA A 20 2.25 -1.30 0.65
CA ALA A 20 3.47 -2.08 0.39
C ALA A 20 3.84 -2.96 1.59
N LEU A 21 3.71 -2.43 2.81
CA LEU A 21 3.92 -3.19 4.04
C LEU A 21 2.90 -4.33 4.16
N TYR A 22 1.62 -4.06 3.94
CA TYR A 22 0.58 -5.11 3.96
C TYR A 22 0.85 -6.21 2.91
N LEU A 23 1.26 -5.83 1.70
CA LEU A 23 1.65 -6.80 0.67
C LEU A 23 2.83 -7.67 1.11
N ALA A 24 3.82 -7.09 1.80
CA ALA A 24 4.94 -7.84 2.35
C ALA A 24 4.47 -8.79 3.47
N CYS A 25 3.60 -8.37 4.38
CA CYS A 25 3.04 -9.24 5.40
C CYS A 25 2.31 -10.44 4.78
N VAL A 26 1.44 -10.20 3.79
CA VAL A 26 0.71 -11.26 3.08
C VAL A 26 1.67 -12.23 2.37
N LYS A 27 2.76 -11.73 1.77
CA LYS A 27 3.77 -12.59 1.12
C LYS A 27 4.59 -13.43 2.09
N ASN A 28 4.73 -12.99 3.34
CA ASN A 28 5.49 -13.69 4.38
C ASN A 28 4.58 -14.51 5.32
N ASP A 29 3.29 -14.66 5.00
CA ASP A 29 2.30 -15.34 5.86
C ASP A 29 2.24 -14.74 7.29
N GLU A 30 2.48 -13.43 7.41
CA GLU A 30 2.33 -12.71 8.67
C GLU A 30 0.85 -12.43 8.95
N ASP A 31 0.42 -12.75 10.16
CA ASP A 31 -0.95 -12.53 10.65
C ASP A 31 -1.15 -11.07 11.08
N LYS A 32 -1.05 -10.16 10.10
CA LYS A 32 -1.29 -8.72 10.26
C LYS A 32 -2.51 -8.30 9.46
N THR A 33 -3.48 -7.71 10.15
CA THR A 33 -4.68 -7.21 9.49
C THR A 33 -4.44 -5.86 8.84
N GLN A 34 -5.25 -5.50 7.84
CA GLN A 34 -5.24 -4.15 7.26
C GLN A 34 -5.54 -3.08 8.31
N ARG A 35 -6.32 -3.41 9.36
CA ARG A 35 -6.64 -2.50 10.46
C ARG A 35 -5.40 -2.18 11.30
N ASP A 36 -4.62 -3.19 11.67
CA ASP A 36 -3.41 -3.00 12.50
C ASP A 36 -2.41 -2.09 11.79
N ILE A 37 -2.25 -2.26 10.47
CA ILE A 37 -1.37 -1.43 9.65
C ILE A 37 -1.98 -0.04 9.43
N ALA A 38 -3.30 0.07 9.28
CA ALA A 38 -4.01 1.34 9.13
C ALA A 38 -3.85 2.22 10.38
N GLU A 39 -4.04 1.64 11.56
CA GLU A 39 -3.85 2.30 12.85
C GLU A 39 -2.39 2.74 13.04
N ALA A 40 -1.43 1.86 12.78
CA ALA A 40 0.00 2.17 12.91
C ALA A 40 0.48 3.26 11.94
N ALA A 41 -0.04 3.27 10.71
CA ALA A 41 0.31 4.26 9.68
C ALA A 41 -0.58 5.50 9.70
N ASN A 42 -1.54 5.60 10.63
CA ASN A 42 -2.54 6.66 10.72
C ASN A 42 -3.27 6.93 9.39
N VAL A 43 -3.67 5.85 8.72
CA VAL A 43 -4.47 5.87 7.48
C VAL A 43 -5.75 5.07 7.67
N THR A 44 -6.65 5.09 6.69
CA THR A 44 -7.85 4.25 6.72
C THR A 44 -7.58 2.89 6.07
N GLU A 45 -8.28 1.84 6.51
CA GLU A 45 -8.25 0.52 5.86
C GLU A 45 -8.59 0.60 4.36
N VAL A 46 -9.52 1.50 3.99
CA VAL A 46 -9.94 1.71 2.60
C VAL A 46 -8.78 2.28 1.77
N THR A 47 -7.95 3.15 2.35
CA THR A 47 -6.72 3.65 1.71
C THR A 47 -5.77 2.50 1.40
N ILE A 48 -5.52 1.61 2.37
CA ILE A 48 -4.65 0.44 2.19
C ILE A 48 -5.22 -0.48 1.12
N ARG A 49 -6.52 -0.80 1.16
CA ARG A 49 -7.18 -1.70 0.20
C ARG A 49 -7.10 -1.18 -1.23
N ASN A 50 -7.39 0.10 -1.44
CA ASN A 50 -7.35 0.73 -2.76
C ASN A 50 -5.92 0.74 -3.33
N ARG A 51 -4.92 0.97 -2.49
CA ARG A 51 -3.51 0.98 -2.88
C ARG A 51 -2.97 -0.43 -3.11
N TYR A 52 -3.34 -1.38 -2.25
CA TYR A 52 -2.96 -2.79 -2.33
C TYR A 52 -3.43 -3.43 -3.64
N LYS A 53 -4.67 -3.16 -4.08
CA LYS A 53 -5.15 -3.63 -5.38
C LYS A 53 -4.26 -3.14 -6.53
N GLY A 54 -4.02 -1.82 -6.59
CA GLY A 54 -3.15 -1.26 -7.62
C GLY A 54 -1.71 -1.77 -7.58
N LEU A 55 -1.16 -2.00 -6.37
CA LEU A 55 0.17 -2.58 -6.19
C LEU A 55 0.23 -4.04 -6.65
N LYS A 56 -0.77 -4.85 -6.28
CA LYS A 56 -0.85 -6.26 -6.66
C LYS A 56 -0.92 -6.42 -8.18
N ASP A 57 -1.74 -5.60 -8.85
CA ASP A 57 -1.90 -5.61 -10.31
C ASP A 57 -0.62 -5.15 -11.04
N SER A 58 0.25 -4.39 -10.38
CA SER A 58 1.54 -3.95 -10.95
C SER A 58 2.71 -4.92 -10.73
N VAL A 59 2.58 -5.83 -9.75
CA VAL A 59 3.66 -6.76 -9.33
C VAL A 59 3.39 -8.21 -9.78
N THR A 60 2.20 -8.48 -10.31
CA THR A 60 1.77 -9.79 -10.86
C THR A 60 1.63 -9.70 -12.36
#